data_AF-A0A822ZEY6-F1
#
_entry.id   AF-A0A822ZEY6-F1
#
_cell.length_a   1.000
_cell.length_b   1.000
_cell.length_c   1.000
_cell.angle_alpha   90.00
_cell.angle_beta   90.00
_cell.angle_gamma   90.00
#
_symmetry.space_group_name_H-M   'P 1'
#
loop_
_entity.id
_entity.type
_entity.pdbx_description
1 polymer ?
#
loop_
_entity_poly.entity_id
_entity_poly.type
_entity_poly.pdbx_seq_one_letter_code
_entity_poly.pdbx_strand_id
1 'polypeptide(L)' 'MVKRTWYKLLSRYYGPFKILERVRTISYWLDLPESSKLHHVFHVSLLKKSVE' A
#
# COMPACT_ATOMS: atom_id res chain seq x y z
N MET A 1 1.05 -5.08 -19.57
CA MET A 1 1.22 -4.16 -18.42
C MET A 1 1.61 -2.79 -18.98
N VAL A 2 0.71 -1.81 -18.93
CA VAL A 2 0.91 -0.49 -19.56
C VAL A 2 2.03 0.28 -18.85
N LYS A 3 3.14 0.54 -19.56
CA LYS A 3 4.16 1.51 -19.15
C LYS A 3 3.57 2.92 -19.32
N ARG A 4 3.02 3.49 -18.24
CA ARG A 4 2.58 4.90 -18.24
C ARG A 4 3.80 5.81 -18.06
N THR A 5 4.18 6.49 -19.13
CA THR A 5 5.38 7.33 -19.26
C THR A 5 5.30 8.69 -18.52
N TRP A 6 4.20 8.95 -17.81
CA TRP A 6 3.92 10.25 -17.18
C TRP A 6 3.89 10.16 -15.66
N TYR A 7 5.07 10.25 -15.03
CA TYR A 7 5.24 10.20 -13.57
C TYR A 7 4.43 11.28 -12.81
N LYS A 8 4.14 12.41 -13.47
CA LYS A 8 3.37 13.53 -12.90
C LYS A 8 1.88 13.21 -12.71
N LEU A 9 1.34 12.22 -13.43
CA LEU A 9 -0.07 11.83 -13.39
C LEU A 9 -0.29 10.46 -12.73
N LEU A 10 0.73 9.93 -12.05
CA LEU A 10 0.58 8.67 -11.33
C LEU A 10 -0.31 8.86 -10.10
N SER A 11 -1.10 7.83 -9.78
CA SER A 11 -1.86 7.80 -8.53
C SER A 11 -0.87 7.89 -7.36
N ARG A 12 -1.14 8.80 -6.42
CA ARG A 12 -0.33 8.96 -5.21
C ARG A 12 -0.39 7.74 -4.30
N TYR A 13 -1.51 7.02 -4.33
CA TYR A 13 -1.73 5.81 -3.55
C TYR A 13 -2.01 4.63 -4.48
N TYR A 14 -1.48 3.48 -4.10
CA TYR A 14 -1.86 2.20 -4.71
C TYR A 14 -3.16 1.72 -4.07
N GLY A 15 -3.83 0.76 -4.71
CA GLY A 15 -5.23 0.40 -4.46
C GLY A 15 -5.59 0.09 -3.00
N PRO A 16 -6.86 -0.22 -2.73
CA PRO A 16 -7.28 -0.60 -1.39
C PRO A 16 -6.60 -1.92 -1.01
N PHE A 17 -5.87 -1.90 0.10
CA PHE A 17 -5.28 -3.09 0.69
C PHE A 17 -5.92 -3.35 2.05
N LYS A 18 -6.18 -4.62 2.34
CA LYS A 18 -6.72 -5.01 3.63
C LYS A 18 -5.59 -5.01 4.67
N ILE A 19 -5.87 -4.48 5.86
CA ILE A 19 -4.96 -4.59 6.99
C ILE A 19 -5.21 -5.97 7.63
N LEU A 20 -4.18 -6.80 7.68
CA LEU A 20 -4.22 -8.13 8.32
C LEU A 20 -4.04 -8.00 9.83
N GLU A 21 -3.01 -7.29 10.26
CA GLU A 21 -2.70 -7.11 11.67
C GLU A 21 -1.96 -5.80 11.97
N ARG A 22 -1.91 -5.42 13.25
CA ARG A 22 -1.10 -4.30 13.74
C ARG A 22 0.14 -4.86 14.44
N VAL A 23 1.25 -4.92 13.71
CA VAL A 23 2.52 -5.49 14.18
C VAL A 23 3.15 -4.65 15.30
N ARG A 24 3.03 -3.32 15.22
CA ARG A 24 3.54 -2.37 16.23
C ARG A 24 2.58 -1.21 16.41
N THR A 25 2.84 -0.37 17.42
CA THR A 25 2.07 0.85 17.68
C THR A 25 1.85 1.69 16.42
N ILE A 26 2.81 1.74 15.51
CA ILE A 26 2.75 2.58 14.30
C ILE A 26 2.89 1.78 13.00
N SER A 27 2.94 0.45 13.06
CA SER A 27 3.21 -0.42 11.91
C SER A 27 2.10 -1.44 11.72
N TYR A 28 1.60 -1.52 10.48
CA TYR A 28 0.51 -2.39 10.08
C TYR A 28 0.98 -3.37 9.00
N TRP A 29 0.52 -4.61 9.12
CA TRP A 29 0.70 -5.63 8.09
C TRP A 29 -0.47 -5.52 7.11
N LEU A 30 -0.16 -5.29 5.83
CA LEU A 30 -1.11 -5.30 4.73
C LEU A 30 -1.14 -6.65 4.00
N ASP A 31 -2.31 -7.01 3.51
CA ASP A 31 -2.50 -8.10 2.56
C ASP A 31 -1.98 -7.65 1.18
N LEU A 32 -0.69 -7.87 0.95
CA LEU A 32 -0.08 -7.66 -0.35
C LEU A 32 0.04 -8.99 -1.09
N PRO A 33 -0.12 -8.99 -2.43
CA PRO A 33 0.14 -10.18 -3.21
C PRO A 33 1.60 -10.60 -3.09
N GLU A 34 1.86 -11.91 -3.03
CA GLU A 34 3.21 -12.49 -2.91
C GLU A 34 4.13 -12.12 -4.09
N SER A 35 3.54 -11.73 -5.22
CA SER A 35 4.27 -11.18 -6.37
C SER A 35 4.85 -9.78 -6.13
N SER A 36 4.47 -9.13 -5.03
CA SER A 36 5.00 -7.83 -4.66
C SER A 36 6.38 -7.97 -4.03
N LYS A 37 7.34 -7.17 -4.51
CA LYS A 37 8.69 -7.09 -3.94
C LYS A 37 8.76 -6.20 -2.69
N LEU A 38 7.61 -5.76 -2.17
CA LEU A 38 7.52 -4.83 -1.06
C LEU A 38 7.29 -5.60 0.24
N HIS A 39 7.86 -5.10 1.32
CA HIS A 39 7.55 -5.63 2.64
C HIS A 39 6.07 -5.40 2.96
N HIS A 40 5.42 -6.39 3.56
CA HIS A 40 4.02 -6.30 3.90
C HIS A 40 3.74 -5.37 5.10
N VAL A 41 4.79 -4.94 5.83
CA VAL A 41 4.68 -4.07 7.00
C VAL A 41 4.93 -2.61 6.61
N PHE A 42 3.93 -1.75 6.84
CA PHE A 42 3.96 -0.33 6.52
C PHE A 42 3.74 0.54 7.74
N HIS A 43 4.38 1.71 7.74
CA HIS A 43 4.15 2.74 8.74
C HIS A 43 2.80 3.43 8.52
N VAL A 44 2.10 3.80 9.60
CA VAL A 44 0.78 4.45 9.56
C VAL A 44 0.74 5.72 8.69
N SER A 45 1.83 6.48 8.63
CA SER A 45 1.94 7.69 7.80
C SER A 45 1.87 7.42 6.29
N LEU A 46 2.17 6.20 5.86
CA LEU A 46 2.09 5.80 4.45
C LEU A 46 0.71 5.24 4.07
N LEU A 47 -0.16 5.03 5.06
CA LEU A 47 -1.49 4.48 4.87
C LEU A 47 -2.53 5.60 4.87
N LYS A 48 -3.48 5.48 3.96
CA LYS A 48 -4.66 6.33 3.93
C LYS A 48 -5.90 5.45 4.03
N LYS A 49 -6.84 5.83 4.90
CA LYS A 49 -8.14 5.15 4.96
C LYS A 49 -8.82 5.31 3.61
N SER A 50 -9.10 4.19 2.95
CA SER A 50 -10.00 4.16 1.81
C SER A 50 -11.43 4.17 2.35
N VAL A 51 -12.26 5.09 1.85
CA VAL A 51 -13.71 4.99 2.03
C VAL A 51 -14.19 4.08 0.91
N GLU A 52 -14.83 2.97 1.28
CA GLU A 52 -15.61 2.16 0.34
C GLU A 52 -17.00 2.79 0.15
#